data_AF-A0A382GGI4-F1
#
_entry.id   AF-A0A382GGI4-F1
#
_cell.length_a   1.000
_cell.length_b   1.000
_cell.length_c   1.000
_cell.angle_alpha   90.00
_cell.angle_beta   90.00
_cell.angle_gamma   90.00
#
_symmetry.space_group_name_H-M   'P 1'
#
loop_
_entity.id
_entity.type
_entity.pdbx_description
1 polymer ?
#
loop_
_entity_poly.entity_id
_entity_poly.type
_entity_poly.pdbx_seq_one_letter_code
_entity_poly.pdbx_strand_id
1 'polypeptide(L)' 'MDVLSILAIAQPFLLEKISGYIDPGSATAVMAMIIGAVAGAGMTLKLYWFKIKQKISKQ' A
#
# COMPACT_ATOMS: atom_id res chain seq x y z
N MET A 1 -17.94 -12.90 -25.61
CA MET A 1 -18.15 -12.12 -24.38
C MET A 1 -19.65 -12.07 -24.16
N ASP A 2 -20.18 -12.99 -23.35
CA ASP A 2 -21.61 -13.08 -23.09
C ASP A 2 -22.10 -11.89 -22.28
N VAL A 3 -23.37 -11.51 -22.43
CA VAL A 3 -23.99 -10.42 -21.65
C VAL A 3 -23.80 -10.58 -20.14
N LEU A 4 -23.76 -11.82 -19.64
CA LEU A 4 -23.45 -12.15 -18.25
C LEU A 4 -22.02 -11.76 -17.85
N SER A 5 -21.05 -11.95 -18.75
CA SER A 5 -19.65 -11.57 -18.50
C SER A 5 -19.45 -10.05 -18.46
N ILE A 6 -20.22 -9.30 -19.26
CA ILE A 6 -20.19 -7.83 -19.26
C ILE A 6 -20.81 -7.29 -17.96
N LEU A 7 -21.93 -7.86 -17.52
CA LEU A 7 -22.57 -7.50 -16.25
C LEU A 7 -21.65 -7.78 -15.06
N ALA A 8 -20.96 -8.93 -15.05
CA ALA A 8 -20.02 -9.30 -13.98
C ALA A 8 -18.87 -8.29 -13.80
N ILE A 9 -18.37 -7.71 -14.90
CA ILE A 9 -17.31 -6.70 -14.86
C ILE A 9 -17.86 -5.33 -14.40
N ALA A 10 -19.14 -5.04 -14.70
CA ALA A 10 -19.78 -3.77 -14.34
C ALA A 10 -20.27 -3.71 -12.87
N GLN A 11 -20.58 -4.86 -12.25
CA GLN A 11 -21.05 -4.95 -10.86
C GLN A 11 -20.20 -4.18 -9.82
N PRO A 12 -18.86 -4.30 -9.78
CA PRO A 12 -18.06 -3.57 -8.78
C PRO A 12 -18.05 -2.04 -8.97
N PHE A 13 -18.35 -1.55 -10.18
CA PHE A 13 -18.41 -0.11 -10.48
C PHE A 13 -19.76 0.52 -10.08
N LEU A 14 -20.82 -0.30 -9.94
CA LEU A 14 -22.17 0.14 -9.56
C LEU A 14 -22.43 0.07 -8.05
N LEU A 15 -21.44 -0.27 -7.24
CA LEU A 15 -21.59 -0.32 -5.78
C LEU A 15 -21.73 1.10 -5.21
N GLU A 16 -22.86 1.36 -4.55
CA GLU A 16 -23.02 2.54 -3.71
C GLU A 16 -21.94 2.55 -2.61
N LYS A 17 -21.24 3.68 -2.51
CA LYS A 17 -20.17 3.90 -1.54
C LYS A 17 -20.77 3.93 -0.13
N ILE A 18 -20.84 2.79 0.54
CA ILE A 18 -21.15 2.72 1.97
C ILE A 18 -20.02 3.44 2.72
N SER A 19 -20.37 4.54 3.39
CA SER A 19 -19.43 5.31 4.19
C SER A 19 -18.85 4.43 5.30
N GLY A 20 -17.52 4.26 5.30
CA GLY A 20 -16.80 3.47 6.31
C GLY A 20 -16.59 1.99 5.97
N TYR A 21 -17.13 1.49 4.85
CA TYR A 21 -16.78 0.16 4.38
C TYR A 21 -15.39 0.18 3.73
N ILE A 22 -14.47 -0.62 4.26
CA ILE A 22 -13.21 -0.97 3.63
C ILE A 22 -13.37 -2.38 3.11
N ASP A 23 -13.28 -2.56 1.80
CA ASP A 23 -13.29 -3.91 1.23
C ASP A 23 -11.96 -4.62 1.55
N PRO A 24 -11.98 -5.96 1.71
CA PRO A 24 -10.79 -6.72 2.06
C PRO A 24 -9.62 -6.54 1.08
N GLY A 25 -9.91 -6.28 -0.20
CA GLY A 25 -8.90 -6.03 -1.22
C GLY A 25 -8.15 -4.72 -0.98
N SER A 26 -8.91 -3.63 -0.79
CA SER A 26 -8.37 -2.32 -0.44
C SER A 26 -7.63 -2.32 0.88
N ALA A 27 -8.16 -3.00 1.91
CA ALA A 27 -7.47 -3.17 3.19
C ALA A 27 -6.09 -3.83 3.00
N THR A 28 -6.05 -4.90 2.22
CA THR A 28 -4.82 -5.65 1.95
C THR A 28 -3.82 -4.81 1.15
N ALA A 29 -4.29 -4.04 0.16
CA ALA A 29 -3.44 -3.13 -0.60
C ALA A 29 -2.80 -2.06 0.28
N VAL A 30 -3.58 -1.44 1.18
CA VAL A 30 -3.07 -0.45 2.14
C VAL A 30 -2.04 -1.08 3.08
N MET A 31 -2.30 -2.26 3.61
CA MET A 31 -1.36 -2.98 4.48
C MET A 31 -0.06 -3.32 3.74
N ALA A 32 -0.14 -3.78 2.49
CA ALA A 32 1.03 -4.07 1.66
C ALA A 32 1.87 -2.80 1.40
N MET A 33 1.23 -1.66 1.13
CA MET A 33 1.92 -0.38 0.99
C MET A 33 2.65 0.04 2.27
N ILE A 34 2.01 -0.10 3.43
CA ILE A 34 2.64 0.22 4.72
C ILE A 34 3.84 -0.68 4.98
N ILE A 35 3.70 -1.99 4.78
CA ILE A 35 4.79 -2.96 4.97
C ILE A 35 5.94 -2.64 4.00
N GLY A 36 5.63 -2.37 2.73
CA GLY A 36 6.61 -1.98 1.73
C GLY A 36 7.36 -0.70 2.09
N ALA A 37 6.64 0.31 2.60
CA ALA A 37 7.23 1.57 3.05
C ALA A 37 8.18 1.35 4.25
N VAL A 38 7.78 0.55 5.25
CA VAL A 38 8.62 0.23 6.42
C VAL A 38 9.85 -0.56 6.01
N ALA A 39 9.68 -1.59 5.17
CA ALA A 39 10.79 -2.40 4.66
C ALA A 39 11.77 -1.55 3.83
N GLY A 40 11.25 -0.71 2.93
CA GLY A 40 12.05 0.22 2.13
C GLY A 40 12.81 1.23 2.99
N ALA A 41 12.12 1.88 3.94
CA ALA A 41 12.74 2.82 4.87
C ALA A 41 13.83 2.15 5.72
N GLY A 42 13.59 0.94 6.23
CA GLY A 42 14.58 0.17 6.98
C GLY A 42 15.82 -0.18 6.15
N MET A 43 15.63 -0.60 4.90
CA MET A 43 16.73 -0.89 3.96
C MET A 43 17.55 0.37 3.67
N THR A 44 16.90 1.50 3.38
CA THR A 44 17.57 2.78 3.15
C THR A 44 18.32 3.23 4.39
N LEU A 45 17.70 3.15 5.58
CA LEU A 45 18.35 3.53 6.84
C LEU A 45 19.60 2.69 7.10
N LYS A 46 19.54 1.37 6.83
CA LYS A 46 20.70 0.48 6.92
C LYS A 46 21.81 0.87 5.95
N LEU A 47 21.47 1.21 4.70
CA LEU A 47 22.44 1.61 3.67
C LEU A 47 23.15 2.92 4.01
N TYR A 48 22.41 3.89 4.56
CA TYR A 48 22.96 5.20 4.96
C TYR A 48 23.43 5.25 6.41
N TRP A 49 23.36 4.15 7.16
CA TRP A 49 23.64 4.09 8.60
C TRP A 49 24.98 4.74 8.98
N PHE A 50 26.03 4.47 8.20
CA PHE A 50 27.35 5.06 8.43
C PHE A 50 27.38 6.59 8.23
N LYS A 51 26.71 7.09 7.18
CA LYS A 51 26.61 8.54 6.91
C LYS A 51 25.75 9.26 7.95
N ILE A 52 24.69 8.61 8.42
CA ILE A 52 23.82 9.09 9.50
C ILE A 52 24.61 9.15 10.81
N LYS A 53 25.34 8.07 11.15
CA LYS A 53 26.23 8.05 12.31
C LYS A 53 27.28 9.14 12.24
N GLN A 54 27.94 9.35 11.09
CA GLN A 54 28.92 10.43 10.96
C GLN A 54 28.30 11.83 11.11
N LYS A 55 27.07 12.06 10.61
CA LYS A 55 26.38 13.34 10.81
C LYS A 55 25.95 13.58 12.26
N ILE A 56 25.51 12.53 12.96
CA ILE A 56 25.07 12.60 14.37
C ILE A 56 26.27 12.64 15.32
N SER A 57 27.36 11.96 14.98
CA SER A 57 28.57 11.81 15.79
C SER A 57 29.62 12.89 15.52
N LYS A 58 29.31 13.94 14.75
CA LYS A 58 30.15 15.14 14.66
C LYS A 58 30.09 15.90 16.01
N GLN A 59 30.87 15.40 16.96
CA GLN A 59 31.58 16.15 17.99
C GLN A 59 33.01 16.33 17.47
#